data_AF-A0A0N5C0V7-F1
#
_entry.id   AF-A0A0N5C0V7-F1
#
_cell.length_a   1.000
_cell.length_b   1.000
_cell.length_c   1.000
_cell.angle_alpha   90.00
_cell.angle_beta   90.00
_cell.angle_gamma   90.00
#
_symmetry.space_group_name_H-M   'P 1'
#
loop_
_entity.id
_entity.type
_entity.pdbx_description
1 polymer ?
#
loop_
_entity_poly.entity_id
_entity_poly.type
_entity_poly.pdbx_seq_one_letter_code
_entity_poly.pdbx_strand_id
1 'polypeptide(L)'
;MKNWNVEIRTSIAYNHNSNGLVERSNRTINEIIACYEAEENWDIVVPTVIGVYNNQIHTSTGQKPYEVLHGRTRNNAIDILSMINHLNQPEELINHEEIISKVRERLTKNRENQEEKKEHMFKEGDMVLKAILDKVGNKKKLQERYDGPFCIMEINEETGDCKLSRITKSGRIAHKRLKGERIYTFAHIKQLKKFKTTAE
;
A
#
# COMPACT_ATOMS: atom_id res chain seq x y z
N MET A 1 15.92 11.71 -9.10
CA MET A 1 14.60 12.05 -8.53
C MET A 1 14.55 13.46 -7.92
N LYS A 2 15.51 13.91 -7.09
CA LYS A 2 15.55 15.31 -6.61
C LYS A 2 15.53 16.36 -7.74
N ASN A 3 16.22 16.07 -8.84
CA ASN A 3 16.26 16.96 -10.00
C ASN A 3 14.90 17.08 -10.73
N TRP A 4 13.95 16.18 -10.47
CA TRP A 4 12.64 16.13 -11.15
C TRP A 4 11.50 16.60 -10.21
N ASN A 5 11.84 17.15 -9.04
CA ASN A 5 10.88 17.55 -8.01
C ASN A 5 9.92 16.43 -7.58
N VAL A 6 10.39 15.17 -7.60
CA VAL A 6 9.62 14.01 -7.15
C VAL A 6 10.03 13.65 -5.71
N GLU A 7 9.06 13.68 -4.80
CA GLU A 7 9.20 13.24 -3.42
C GLU A 7 9.12 11.70 -3.34
N ILE A 8 10.12 11.05 -2.74
CA ILE A 8 10.10 9.60 -2.52
C ILE A 8 9.47 9.33 -1.16
N ARG A 9 8.36 8.59 -1.15
CA ARG A 9 7.72 8.09 0.07
C ARG A 9 7.90 6.58 0.16
N THR A 10 8.30 6.11 1.34
CA THR A 10 8.51 4.68 1.61
C THR A 10 7.50 4.18 2.63
N SER A 11 6.92 3.01 2.40
CA SER A 11 6.08 2.32 3.38
C SER A 11 6.92 1.67 4.47
N ILE A 12 6.27 1.34 5.59
CA ILE A 12 6.91 0.54 6.63
C ILE A 12 7.23 -0.86 6.10
N ALA A 13 8.45 -1.30 6.37
CA ALA A 13 8.92 -2.63 5.97
C ALA A 13 7.95 -3.73 6.42
N TYR A 14 7.62 -4.66 5.51
CA TYR A 14 6.69 -5.77 5.74
C TYR A 14 5.29 -5.36 6.19
N ASN A 15 4.79 -4.20 5.75
CA ASN A 15 3.37 -3.85 5.83
C ASN A 15 2.76 -3.77 4.43
N HIS A 16 2.35 -4.91 3.87
CA HIS A 16 1.72 -4.99 2.55
C HIS A 16 0.43 -4.14 2.45
N ASN A 17 -0.21 -3.83 3.58
CA ASN A 17 -1.42 -3.01 3.59
C ASN A 17 -1.15 -1.56 3.18
N SER A 18 0.07 -1.04 3.39
CA SER A 18 0.42 0.34 3.05
C SER A 18 0.29 0.62 1.54
N ASN A 19 0.57 -0.38 0.70
CA ASN A 19 0.45 -0.27 -0.76
C ASN A 19 -0.73 -1.09 -1.31
N GLY A 20 -1.78 -1.28 -0.49
CA GLY A 20 -2.87 -2.21 -0.81
C GLY A 20 -3.61 -1.94 -2.12
N LEU A 21 -3.63 -0.71 -2.62
CA LEU A 21 -4.21 -0.39 -3.94
C LEU A 21 -3.43 -1.05 -5.09
N VAL A 22 -2.11 -0.91 -5.08
CA VAL A 22 -1.22 -1.50 -6.09
C VAL A 22 -1.24 -3.03 -5.98
N GLU A 23 -1.18 -3.56 -4.75
CA GLU A 23 -1.22 -5.01 -4.53
C GLU A 23 -2.53 -5.63 -5.05
N ARG A 24 -3.67 -4.94 -4.83
CA ARG A 24 -4.96 -5.36 -5.41
C ARG A 24 -4.95 -5.31 -6.93
N SER A 25 -4.42 -4.24 -7.54
CA SER A 25 -4.34 -4.17 -9.00
C SER A 25 -3.44 -5.25 -9.60
N ASN A 26 -2.29 -5.52 -8.98
CA ASN A 26 -1.37 -6.57 -9.42
C ASN A 26 -2.04 -7.95 -9.35
N ARG A 27 -2.79 -8.22 -8.28
CA ARG A 27 -3.56 -9.45 -8.14
C ARG A 27 -4.56 -9.63 -9.29
N THR A 28 -5.37 -8.61 -9.58
CA THR A 28 -6.37 -8.71 -10.66
C THR A 28 -5.70 -8.91 -12.02
N ILE A 29 -4.60 -8.20 -12.30
CA ILE A 29 -3.86 -8.37 -13.56
C ILE A 29 -3.33 -9.81 -13.68
N ASN A 30 -2.74 -10.35 -12.62
CA ASN A 30 -2.24 -11.73 -12.60
C ASN A 30 -3.36 -12.76 -12.76
N GLU A 31 -4.52 -12.54 -12.14
CA GLU A 31 -5.70 -13.40 -12.30
C GLU A 31 -6.17 -13.41 -13.77
N ILE A 32 -6.20 -12.25 -14.45
CA ILE A 32 -6.54 -12.19 -15.87
C ILE A 32 -5.51 -12.93 -16.71
N ILE A 33 -4.21 -12.72 -16.49
CA ILE A 33 -3.14 -13.41 -17.23
C ILE A 33 -3.24 -14.94 -17.03
N ALA A 34 -3.52 -15.40 -15.81
CA ALA A 34 -3.73 -16.80 -15.51
C ALA A 34 -4.92 -17.39 -16.30
N CYS A 35 -6.01 -16.63 -16.48
CA CYS A 35 -7.13 -17.05 -17.33
C CYS A 35 -6.76 -17.21 -18.81
N TYR A 36 -5.72 -16.53 -19.30
CA TYR A 36 -5.20 -16.71 -20.66
C TYR A 36 -4.22 -17.88 -20.80
N GLU A 37 -3.92 -18.60 -19.71
CA GLU A 37 -2.90 -19.67 -19.65
C GLU A 37 -1.54 -19.23 -20.21
N ALA A 38 -1.25 -17.92 -20.16
CA ALA A 38 -0.11 -17.30 -20.81
C ALA A 38 1.11 -17.21 -19.88
N GLU A 39 1.34 -18.19 -19.00
CA GLU A 39 2.43 -18.13 -18.01
C GLU A 39 3.81 -17.99 -18.68
N GLU A 40 4.02 -18.62 -19.85
CA GLU A 40 5.27 -18.56 -20.60
C GLU A 40 5.38 -17.35 -21.56
N ASN A 41 4.25 -16.72 -21.91
CA ASN A 41 4.15 -15.63 -22.89
C ASN A 41 3.42 -14.39 -22.31
N TRP A 42 3.55 -14.20 -21.01
CA TRP A 42 2.78 -13.20 -20.26
C TRP A 42 3.07 -11.78 -20.76
N ASP A 43 4.31 -11.54 -21.21
CA ASP A 43 4.80 -10.27 -21.75
C ASP A 43 4.05 -9.85 -23.03
N ILE A 44 3.62 -10.82 -23.84
CA ILE A 44 2.85 -10.57 -25.06
C ILE A 44 1.42 -10.14 -24.74
N VAL A 45 0.80 -10.74 -23.71
CA VAL A 45 -0.60 -10.48 -23.36
C VAL A 45 -0.79 -9.29 -22.41
N VAL A 46 0.24 -8.92 -21.64
CA VAL A 46 0.18 -7.82 -20.66
C VAL A 46 -0.37 -6.51 -21.25
N PRO A 47 0.08 -6.02 -22.42
CA PRO A 47 -0.45 -4.78 -23.00
C PRO A 47 -1.96 -4.84 -23.26
N THR A 48 -2.45 -5.99 -23.73
CA THR A 48 -3.88 -6.24 -23.96
C THR A 48 -4.64 -6.29 -22.64
N VAL A 49 -4.13 -7.03 -21.65
CA VAL A 49 -4.74 -7.14 -20.32
C VAL A 49 -4.85 -5.77 -19.64
N ILE A 50 -3.78 -4.97 -19.67
CA ILE A 50 -3.78 -3.60 -19.10
C ILE A 50 -4.76 -2.71 -19.85
N GLY A 51 -4.79 -2.78 -21.18
CA GLY A 51 -5.72 -2.01 -22.00
C GLY A 51 -7.16 -2.28 -21.60
N VAL A 52 -7.52 -3.55 -21.47
CA VAL A 52 -8.87 -3.99 -21.06
C VAL A 52 -9.15 -3.59 -19.62
N TYR A 53 -8.22 -3.85 -18.70
CA TYR A 53 -8.36 -3.48 -17.29
C TYR A 53 -8.64 -1.98 -17.09
N ASN A 54 -7.96 -1.11 -17.86
CA ASN A 54 -8.16 0.33 -17.81
C ASN A 54 -9.47 0.80 -18.47
N ASN A 55 -10.05 0.00 -19.36
CA ASN A 55 -11.31 0.29 -20.05
C ASN A 55 -12.53 -0.46 -19.48
N GLN A 56 -12.36 -1.24 -18.42
CA GLN A 56 -13.46 -1.83 -17.67
C GLN A 56 -13.92 -0.89 -16.55
N ILE A 57 -15.21 -0.96 -16.23
CA ILE A 57 -15.79 -0.20 -15.12
C ILE A 57 -15.32 -0.83 -13.81
N HIS A 58 -14.60 -0.05 -12.99
CA HIS A 58 -14.13 -0.54 -11.68
C HIS A 58 -15.19 -0.33 -10.61
N THR A 59 -15.41 -1.30 -9.73
CA THR A 59 -16.46 -1.20 -8.69
C THR A 59 -16.20 -0.07 -7.68
N SER A 60 -14.94 0.26 -7.42
CA SER A 60 -14.53 1.32 -6.48
C SER A 60 -14.90 2.72 -6.93
N THR A 61 -14.83 3.00 -8.24
CA THR A 61 -15.11 4.31 -8.85
C THR A 61 -16.42 4.30 -9.64
N GLY A 62 -16.87 3.13 -10.07
CA GLY A 62 -17.89 2.87 -11.11
C GLY A 62 -17.71 3.70 -12.37
N GLN A 63 -16.46 3.97 -12.73
CA GLN A 63 -16.02 4.61 -13.97
C GLN A 63 -14.82 3.82 -14.51
N LYS A 64 -14.52 3.96 -15.80
CA LYS A 64 -13.32 3.35 -16.39
C LYS A 64 -12.08 4.17 -15.99
N PRO A 65 -10.99 3.55 -15.51
CA PRO A 65 -9.75 4.28 -15.20
C PRO A 65 -9.23 5.15 -16.35
N TYR A 66 -9.38 4.66 -17.59
CA TYR A 66 -8.99 5.39 -18.80
C TYR A 66 -9.74 6.72 -18.93
N GLU A 67 -11.06 6.70 -18.75
CA GLU A 67 -11.93 7.88 -18.82
C GLU A 67 -11.59 8.89 -17.71
N VAL A 68 -11.32 8.40 -16.50
CA VAL A 68 -10.93 9.23 -15.35
C VAL A 68 -9.57 9.89 -15.57
N LEU A 69 -8.61 9.19 -16.19
CA LEU A 69 -7.27 9.73 -16.41
C LEU A 69 -7.19 10.68 -17.61
N HIS A 70 -7.85 10.34 -18.71
CA HIS A 70 -7.66 11.02 -20.00
C HIS A 70 -8.82 11.93 -20.41
N GLY A 71 -9.99 11.85 -19.75
CA GLY A 71 -11.18 12.59 -20.19
C GLY A 71 -11.64 12.19 -21.59
N ARG A 72 -11.37 10.94 -21.97
CA ARG A 72 -11.73 10.36 -23.26
C ARG A 72 -12.27 8.96 -23.06
N THR A 73 -13.20 8.54 -23.91
CA THR A 73 -13.66 7.16 -23.96
C THR A 73 -13.11 6.48 -25.20
N ARG A 74 -12.90 5.17 -25.09
CA ARG A 74 -12.64 4.27 -26.21
C ARG A 74 -13.82 3.33 -26.32
N ASN A 75 -14.15 2.94 -27.54
CA ASN A 75 -15.11 1.87 -27.74
C ASN A 75 -14.64 0.60 -27.03
N ASN A 76 -15.59 -0.16 -26.49
CA ASN A 76 -15.25 -1.42 -25.83
C ASN A 76 -14.90 -2.43 -26.92
N ALA A 77 -13.82 -3.19 -26.73
CA ALA A 77 -13.59 -4.38 -27.53
C ALA A 77 -14.71 -5.40 -27.24
N ILE A 78 -15.60 -5.61 -28.21
CA ILE A 78 -16.75 -6.52 -28.07
C ILE A 78 -16.31 -8.00 -28.23
N ASP A 79 -15.23 -8.24 -28.99
CA ASP A 79 -14.71 -9.58 -29.31
C ASP A 79 -13.22 -9.75 -28.99
N ILE A 80 -12.77 -11.00 -28.80
CA ILE A 80 -11.37 -11.37 -28.50
C ILE A 80 -10.39 -10.79 -29.53
N LEU A 81 -10.78 -10.79 -30.82
CA LEU A 81 -9.96 -10.22 -31.91
C LEU A 81 -9.81 -8.68 -31.77
N SER A 82 -10.82 -8.02 -31.20
CA SER A 82 -10.81 -6.59 -30.91
C SER A 82 -9.94 -6.26 -29.68
N MET A 83 -9.73 -7.21 -28.76
CA MET A 83 -8.81 -7.04 -27.62
C MET A 83 -7.35 -6.91 -28.10
N ILE A 84 -6.97 -7.64 -29.16
CA ILE A 84 -5.63 -7.53 -29.77
C ILE A 84 -5.42 -6.15 -30.42
N ASN A 85 -6.46 -5.60 -31.05
CA ASN A 85 -6.44 -4.27 -31.70
C ASN A 85 -6.89 -3.12 -30.78
N HIS A 86 -7.07 -3.38 -29.48
CA HIS A 86 -7.65 -2.43 -28.52
C HIS A 86 -6.89 -1.09 -28.45
N LEU A 87 -5.58 -1.10 -28.69
CA LEU A 87 -4.75 0.11 -28.66
C LEU A 87 -4.99 1.05 -29.85
N ASN A 88 -5.58 0.56 -30.94
CA ASN A 88 -5.75 1.30 -32.20
C ASN A 88 -7.18 1.84 -32.40
N GLN A 89 -8.03 1.77 -31.38
CA GLN A 89 -9.42 2.22 -31.48
C GLN A 89 -9.55 3.76 -31.40
N PRO A 90 -10.51 4.37 -32.11
CA PRO A 90 -10.75 5.80 -32.05
C PRO A 90 -11.19 6.25 -30.65
N GLU A 91 -10.80 7.47 -30.27
CA GLU A 91 -11.09 8.08 -28.98
C GLU A 91 -12.07 9.25 -29.13
N GLU A 92 -13.02 9.35 -28.20
CA GLU A 92 -13.98 10.44 -28.15
C GLU A 92 -13.82 11.25 -26.87
N LEU A 93 -13.97 12.57 -26.97
CA LEU A 93 -13.93 13.46 -25.80
C LEU A 93 -15.22 13.34 -24.99
N ILE A 94 -15.07 13.31 -23.66
CA ILE A 94 -16.19 13.21 -22.72
C ILE A 94 -16.10 14.33 -21.68
N ASN A 95 -17.20 14.57 -20.96
CA ASN A 95 -17.25 15.57 -19.90
C ASN A 95 -16.42 15.11 -18.67
N HIS A 96 -15.13 15.42 -18.69
CA HIS A 96 -14.17 14.97 -17.70
C HIS A 96 -14.46 15.49 -16.29
N GLU A 97 -14.95 16.73 -16.19
CA GLU A 97 -15.29 17.36 -14.89
C GLU A 97 -16.41 16.59 -14.18
N GLU A 98 -17.42 16.16 -14.93
CA GLU A 98 -18.54 15.38 -14.41
C GLU A 98 -18.09 13.97 -13.95
N ILE A 99 -17.16 13.36 -14.67
CA ILE A 99 -16.60 12.06 -14.27
C ILE A 99 -15.79 12.20 -12.98
N ILE A 100 -14.93 13.23 -12.91
CA ILE A 100 -14.15 13.50 -11.71
C ILE A 100 -15.07 13.77 -10.51
N SER A 101 -16.14 14.55 -10.68
CA SER A 101 -17.07 14.85 -9.59
C SER A 101 -17.75 13.59 -9.05
N LYS A 102 -18.27 12.74 -9.95
CA LYS A 102 -18.86 11.43 -9.60
C LYS A 102 -17.89 10.51 -8.88
N VAL A 103 -16.64 10.43 -9.36
CA VAL A 103 -15.60 9.60 -8.74
C VAL A 103 -15.26 10.11 -7.35
N ARG A 104 -15.10 11.44 -7.19
CA ARG A 104 -14.83 12.05 -5.88
C ARG A 104 -15.95 11.75 -4.89
N GLU A 105 -17.21 11.95 -5.29
CA GLU A 105 -18.38 11.67 -4.44
C GLU A 105 -18.44 10.20 -4.00
N ARG A 106 -18.18 9.27 -4.91
CA ARG A 106 -18.16 7.83 -4.57
C ARG A 106 -17.00 7.49 -3.63
N LEU A 107 -15.82 8.05 -3.87
CA LEU A 107 -14.66 7.80 -3.01
C LEU A 107 -14.84 8.39 -1.61
N THR A 108 -15.46 9.57 -1.46
CA THR A 108 -15.78 10.14 -0.15
C THR A 108 -16.79 9.28 0.60
N LYS A 109 -17.88 8.87 -0.05
CA LYS A 109 -18.87 7.95 0.56
C LYS A 109 -18.25 6.62 0.98
N ASN A 110 -17.38 6.04 0.14
CA ASN A 110 -16.68 4.81 0.46
C ASN A 110 -15.72 4.98 1.65
N ARG A 111 -15.07 6.15 1.78
CA ARG A 111 -14.22 6.50 2.91
C ARG A 111 -15.03 6.61 4.19
N GLU A 112 -16.13 7.38 4.18
CA GLU A 112 -17.03 7.55 5.33
C GLU A 112 -17.57 6.20 5.84
N ASN A 113 -17.99 5.33 4.92
CA ASN A 113 -18.45 3.98 5.28
C ASN A 113 -17.34 3.06 5.83
N GLN A 114 -16.07 3.39 5.59
CA GLN A 114 -14.91 2.63 6.08
C GLN A 114 -14.27 3.24 7.34
N GLU A 115 -14.75 4.40 7.83
CA GLU A 115 -14.25 5.09 9.03
C GLU A 115 -14.66 4.42 10.36
N GLU A 116 -14.93 3.12 10.37
CA GLU A 116 -14.80 2.34 11.58
C GLU A 116 -13.31 2.26 11.94
N LYS A 117 -12.84 3.29 12.67
CA LYS A 117 -11.49 3.34 13.23
C LYS A 117 -11.27 2.08 14.04
N LYS A 118 -10.36 1.22 13.57
CA LYS A 118 -9.88 0.11 14.39
C LYS A 118 -9.05 0.71 15.52
N GLU A 119 -9.68 0.92 16.66
CA GLU A 119 -9.00 1.39 17.86
C GLU A 119 -7.80 0.48 18.17
N HIS A 120 -6.65 1.10 18.40
CA HIS A 120 -5.46 0.39 18.82
C HIS A 120 -5.14 0.66 20.29
N MET A 121 -4.53 -0.32 20.95
CA MET A 121 -4.28 -0.27 22.38
C MET A 121 -3.03 0.53 22.78
N PHE A 122 -2.28 1.08 21.81
CA PHE A 122 -0.99 1.74 22.03
C PHE A 122 -1.14 3.25 22.16
N LYS A 123 -0.30 3.86 23.00
CA LYS A 123 -0.17 5.30 23.18
C LYS A 123 1.29 5.74 23.07
N GLU A 124 1.51 7.00 22.77
CA GLU A 124 2.84 7.61 22.88
C GLU A 124 3.38 7.44 24.31
N GLY A 125 4.66 7.10 24.43
CA GLY A 125 5.30 6.75 25.69
C GLY A 125 5.21 5.27 26.09
N ASP A 126 4.36 4.46 25.44
CA ASP A 126 4.27 3.03 25.75
C ASP A 126 5.59 2.31 25.43
N MET A 127 5.98 1.40 26.32
CA MET A 127 7.08 0.48 26.09
C MET A 127 6.62 -0.74 25.28
N VAL A 128 7.30 -1.00 24.18
CA VAL A 128 6.93 -2.04 23.22
C VAL A 128 8.14 -2.85 22.77
N LEU A 129 7.84 -4.07 22.34
CA LEU A 129 8.74 -4.92 21.57
C LEU A 129 8.34 -4.86 20.09
N LYS A 130 9.32 -4.81 19.20
CA LYS A 130 9.14 -4.78 17.74
C LYS A 130 9.39 -6.17 17.16
N ALA A 131 8.51 -6.66 16.30
CA ALA A 131 8.70 -7.93 15.61
C ALA A 131 9.98 -7.93 14.75
N ILE A 132 10.75 -9.01 14.84
CA ILE A 132 11.93 -9.23 13.98
C ILE A 132 11.43 -9.79 12.66
N LEU A 133 11.63 -9.01 11.58
CA LEU A 133 11.15 -9.32 10.24
C LEU A 133 12.35 -9.79 9.42
N ASP A 134 12.50 -11.10 9.28
CA ASP A 134 13.65 -11.69 8.58
C ASP A 134 13.53 -11.53 7.06
N LYS A 135 14.70 -11.36 6.42
CA LYS A 135 14.79 -11.06 4.99
C LYS A 135 14.37 -12.21 4.08
N VAL A 136 14.78 -13.45 4.37
CA VAL A 136 14.39 -14.68 3.66
C VAL A 136 14.76 -15.90 4.54
N GLY A 137 13.84 -16.86 4.69
CA GLY A 137 14.10 -18.19 5.27
C GLY A 137 13.79 -18.32 6.77
N ASN A 138 13.07 -19.38 7.15
CA ASN A 138 12.72 -19.79 8.52
C ASN A 138 13.97 -20.22 9.34
N LYS A 139 14.93 -19.33 9.52
CA LYS A 139 16.05 -19.48 10.45
C LYS A 139 15.66 -18.70 11.71
N LYS A 140 14.95 -19.25 12.70
CA LYS A 140 15.34 -20.45 13.47
C LYS A 140 14.19 -20.88 14.39
N LYS A 141 14.00 -22.19 14.57
CA LYS A 141 13.26 -22.71 15.71
C LYS A 141 13.96 -22.24 17.00
N LEU A 142 13.19 -21.88 18.04
CA LEU A 142 13.69 -21.46 19.37
C LEU A 142 14.43 -20.10 19.46
N GLN A 143 14.29 -19.19 18.48
CA GLN A 143 14.82 -17.82 18.61
C GLN A 143 13.76 -16.78 19.00
N GLU A 144 14.23 -15.68 19.58
CA GLU A 144 13.41 -14.51 19.90
C GLU A 144 12.77 -13.95 18.62
N ARG A 145 11.45 -13.73 18.69
CA ARG A 145 10.65 -13.19 17.57
C ARG A 145 10.48 -11.68 17.63
N TYR A 146 10.91 -11.06 18.72
CA TYR A 146 10.74 -9.64 18.96
C TYR A 146 12.03 -9.06 19.53
N ASP A 147 12.36 -7.85 19.10
CA ASP A 147 13.50 -7.04 19.54
C ASP A 147 12.98 -5.89 20.42
N GLY A 148 13.78 -5.48 21.42
CA GLY A 148 13.42 -4.37 22.30
C GLY A 148 14.18 -4.38 23.62
N PRO A 149 13.77 -3.56 24.61
CA PRO A 149 12.59 -2.69 24.60
C PRO A 149 12.75 -1.38 23.80
N PHE A 150 11.63 -0.89 23.26
CA PHE A 150 11.50 0.40 22.59
C PHE A 150 10.43 1.26 23.27
N CYS A 151 10.56 2.58 23.16
CA CYS A 151 9.52 3.55 23.53
C CYS A 151 8.88 4.11 22.26
N ILE A 152 7.55 4.20 22.24
CA ILE A 152 6.81 4.89 21.18
C ILE A 152 6.99 6.40 21.37
N MET A 153 7.57 7.07 20.38
CA MET A 153 7.77 8.52 20.38
C MET A 153 6.62 9.26 19.72
N GLU A 154 6.03 8.68 18.69
CA GLU A 154 4.96 9.29 17.88
C GLU A 154 4.16 8.17 17.21
N ILE A 155 2.84 8.35 17.12
CA ILE A 155 1.93 7.46 16.38
C ILE A 155 1.19 8.28 15.33
N ASN A 156 1.23 7.83 14.08
CA ASN A 156 0.33 8.33 13.05
C ASN A 156 -1.00 7.57 13.13
N GLU A 157 -2.02 8.21 13.70
CA GLU A 157 -3.36 7.63 13.92
C GLU A 157 -4.10 7.24 12.62
N GLU A 158 -3.76 7.85 11.48
CA GLU A 158 -4.40 7.52 10.19
C GLU A 158 -3.83 6.24 9.57
N THR A 159 -2.51 6.04 9.71
CA THR A 159 -1.80 4.90 9.09
C THR A 159 -1.47 3.78 10.07
N GLY A 160 -1.43 4.06 11.37
CA GLY A 160 -0.92 3.15 12.39
C GLY A 160 0.61 3.01 12.38
N ASP A 161 1.32 3.96 11.80
CA ASP A 161 2.78 3.97 11.70
C ASP A 161 3.40 4.62 12.95
N CYS A 162 4.36 3.95 13.59
CA CYS A 162 4.98 4.42 14.83
C CYS A 162 6.46 4.76 14.65
N LYS A 163 6.88 5.86 15.29
CA LYS A 163 8.30 6.21 15.50
C LYS A 163 8.75 5.66 16.85
N LEU A 164 9.82 4.88 16.84
CA LEU A 164 10.34 4.21 18.03
C LEU A 164 11.77 4.65 18.36
N SER A 165 12.07 4.79 19.65
CA SER A 165 13.43 4.92 20.16
C SER A 165 13.78 3.76 21.07
N ARG A 166 15.00 3.22 20.96
CA ARG A 166 15.43 2.07 21.77
C ARG A 166 15.66 2.50 23.21
N ILE A 167 15.26 1.66 24.18
CA ILE A 167 15.51 1.88 25.59
C ILE A 167 16.74 1.06 26.00
N THR A 168 17.63 1.66 26.76
CA THR A 168 18.82 1.00 27.34
C THR A 168 18.45 0.15 28.55
N LYS A 169 19.34 -0.75 28.99
CA LYS A 169 19.13 -1.56 30.20
C LYS A 169 18.90 -0.71 31.47
N SER A 170 19.37 0.54 31.49
CA SER A 170 19.17 1.49 32.59
C SER A 170 17.86 2.30 32.47
N GLY A 171 16.97 1.95 31.53
CA GLY A 171 15.68 2.62 31.34
C GLY A 171 15.75 3.95 30.59
N ARG A 172 16.94 4.39 30.14
CA ARG A 172 17.08 5.64 29.38
C ARG A 172 16.85 5.43 27.89
N ILE A 173 16.19 6.40 27.25
CA ILE A 173 16.01 6.43 25.80
C ILE A 173 17.37 6.67 25.11
N ALA A 174 17.80 5.73 24.27
CA ALA A 174 18.99 5.87 23.44
C ALA A 174 18.59 6.31 22.02
N HIS A 175 18.98 7.53 21.68
CA HIS A 175 18.90 8.02 20.30
C HIS A 175 20.17 7.66 19.55
N LYS A 176 20.04 6.93 18.43
CA LYS A 176 21.13 6.81 17.46
C LYS A 176 21.21 8.10 16.66
N ARG A 177 22.43 8.56 16.37
CA ARG A 177 22.66 9.70 15.48
C ARG A 177 23.44 9.25 14.26
N LEU A 178 23.06 9.74 13.08
CA LEU A 178 23.81 9.58 11.84
C LEU A 178 23.89 10.94 11.17
N LYS A 179 25.10 11.37 10.83
CA LYS A 179 25.36 12.69 10.24
C LYS A 179 24.76 13.86 11.05
N GLY A 180 24.70 13.73 12.37
CA GLY A 180 24.17 14.78 13.27
C GLY A 180 22.67 14.70 13.56
N GLU A 181 21.90 13.96 12.76
CA GLU A 181 20.44 13.82 12.92
C GLU A 181 20.07 12.59 13.74
N ARG A 182 18.95 12.67 14.49
CA ARG A 182 18.41 11.55 15.27
C ARG A 182 17.75 10.55 14.31
N ILE A 183 18.17 9.29 14.39
CA ILE A 183 17.52 8.18 13.68
C ILE A 183 16.50 7.53 14.59
N TYR A 184 15.29 7.39 14.07
CA TYR A 184 14.21 6.63 14.66
C TYR A 184 14.09 5.27 13.97
N THR A 185 13.62 4.29 14.74
CA THR A 185 13.20 3.01 14.18
C THR A 185 11.72 3.12 13.86
N PHE A 186 11.32 2.76 12.64
CA PHE A 186 9.92 2.76 12.23
C PHE A 186 9.34 1.35 12.31
N ALA A 187 8.09 1.23 12.74
CA ALA A 187 7.30 -0.01 12.72
C ALA A 187 5.80 0.32 12.72
N HIS A 188 5.00 -0.54 12.12
CA HIS A 188 3.54 -0.39 12.14
C HIS A 188 3.00 -1.00 13.43
N ILE A 189 1.87 -0.53 13.94
CA ILE A 189 1.23 -1.00 15.18
C ILE A 189 1.07 -2.53 15.23
N LYS A 190 0.72 -3.16 14.08
CA LYS A 190 0.62 -4.63 13.95
C LYS A 190 1.93 -5.39 14.22
N GLN A 191 3.07 -4.71 14.14
CA GLN A 191 4.40 -5.26 14.38
C GLN A 191 4.85 -5.05 15.84
N LEU A 192 4.01 -4.44 16.68
CA LEU A 192 4.33 -4.12 18.07
C LEU A 192 3.64 -5.06 19.05
N LYS A 193 4.30 -5.29 20.17
CA LYS A 193 3.73 -5.98 21.34
C LYS A 193 4.04 -5.18 22.60
N LYS A 194 3.07 -5.01 23.50
CA LYS A 194 3.33 -4.34 24.78
C LYS A 194 4.43 -5.06 25.56
N PHE A 195 5.40 -4.30 26.04
CA PHE A 195 6.43 -4.80 26.94
C PHE A 195 5.86 -4.79 28.35
N LYS A 196 5.63 -5.98 28.93
CA LYS A 196 5.28 -6.10 30.35
C LYS A 196 6.58 -6.11 31.15
N THR A 197 6.83 -5.06 31.92
CA THR A 197 7.84 -5.11 32.98
C THR A 197 7.30 -6.06 34.04
N THR A 198 7.88 -7.26 34.16
CA THR A 198 7.63 -8.13 35.32
C THR A 198 8.17 -7.43 36.55
N ALA A 199 7.29 -6.77 37.28
CA ALA A 199 7.50 -6.28 38.63
C ALA A 199 6.38 -6.87 39.49
N GLU A 200 6.48 -8.17 39.75
CA GLU A 200 5.92 -8.88 40.91
C GLU A 200 6.99 -9.87 41.39
#